data_AF-A0A850MF40-F1
#
_entry.id   AF-A0A850MF40-F1
#
_cell.length_a   1.000
_cell.length_b   1.000
_cell.length_c   1.000
_cell.angle_alpha   90.00
_cell.angle_beta   90.00
_cell.angle_gamma   90.00
#
_symmetry.space_group_name_H-M   'P 1'
#
loop_
_entity.id
_entity.type
_entity.pdbx_description
1 polymer ?
#
loop_
_entity_poly.entity_id
_entity_poly.type
_entity_poly.pdbx_seq_one_letter_code
_entity_poly.pdbx_strand_id
1 'polypeptide(L)'
;MNVEKSNNEKPPIKRIQNPSGEWEREAKGRLWNFLEPVIMMSALQLLMWGLWFPLELQGKDTTIAFILIGVLALYLLISPIIHKDTSSSWGLGSPRYILNKIRKGATKNRIIALVVVITLITLTVLAINFLWIELVDNFLDIDPVQARQFQSSLPGTLLIISIGGLVGFIFALFIIRYDNFLKALKVSLIVIAILGTLLFLYSLTVSSLTVLLNFDLLNFLLNFFAYIFWGALQQILFASYFGTRFRKAFSPATRSNPEAKPKLWKKRLVVSMISGSYFGLIHVPAWYLLIFTTVLGVVISWLYMKDSNRNLIAIGVIHGFLGSLIGVFFASGAVEMTVGPSSVPSELVPNFWIVGIFLIIHQVIIVIIWYLVEFRKNKK
;
A
#
# COMPACT_ATOMS: atom_id res chain seq x y z
N MET A 1 51.21 -2.64 -30.60
CA MET A 1 49.76 -2.38 -30.65
C MET A 1 49.22 -2.36 -29.22
N ASN A 2 49.05 -1.17 -28.65
CA ASN A 2 48.42 -0.99 -27.34
C ASN A 2 46.91 -1.07 -27.52
N VAL A 3 46.30 -2.12 -26.96
CA VAL A 3 44.85 -2.26 -26.89
C VAL A 3 44.36 -1.30 -25.81
N GLU A 4 43.82 -0.15 -26.23
CA GLU A 4 43.05 0.73 -25.36
C GLU A 4 41.88 -0.07 -24.78
N LYS A 5 41.98 -0.44 -23.50
CA LYS A 5 40.84 -0.93 -22.73
C LYS A 5 39.83 0.21 -22.67
N SER A 6 38.71 0.03 -23.35
CA SER A 6 37.57 0.95 -23.28
C SER A 6 37.03 0.99 -21.85
N ASN A 7 37.55 1.90 -21.02
CA ASN A 7 37.19 2.10 -19.61
C ASN A 7 35.80 2.73 -19.40
N ASN A 8 34.85 2.48 -20.30
CA ASN A 8 33.47 2.97 -20.21
C ASN A 8 32.48 1.95 -19.63
N GLU A 9 32.96 0.91 -18.95
CA GLU A 9 32.07 0.04 -18.18
C GLU A 9 31.56 0.79 -16.95
N LYS A 10 30.27 1.13 -16.97
CA LYS A 10 29.59 1.69 -15.80
C LYS A 10 29.80 0.75 -14.61
N PRO A 11 30.21 1.26 -13.43
CA PRO A 11 30.47 0.42 -12.28
C PRO A 11 29.22 -0.45 -11.96
N PRO A 12 29.41 -1.72 -11.60
CA PRO A 12 28.30 -2.65 -11.38
C PRO A 12 27.36 -2.08 -10.31
N ILE A 13 26.05 -2.10 -10.61
CA ILE A 13 25.04 -1.59 -9.68
C ILE A 13 25.12 -2.41 -8.39
N LYS A 14 25.41 -1.72 -7.28
CA LYS A 14 25.46 -2.33 -5.95
C LYS A 14 24.15 -3.07 -5.63
N ARG A 15 24.29 -4.25 -5.02
CA ARG A 15 23.18 -5.08 -4.55
C ARG A 15 23.30 -5.33 -3.06
N ILE A 16 22.16 -5.48 -2.40
CA ILE A 16 22.08 -5.86 -0.99
C ILE A 16 21.11 -7.02 -0.83
N GLN A 17 21.37 -7.87 0.16
CA GLN A 17 20.41 -8.89 0.55
C GLN A 17 19.38 -8.33 1.54
N ASN A 18 18.13 -8.69 1.33
CA ASN A 18 17.03 -8.41 2.25
C ASN A 18 16.96 -9.47 3.39
N PRO A 19 16.07 -9.30 4.39
CA PRO A 19 15.86 -10.28 5.47
C PRO A 19 15.46 -11.70 5.03
N SER A 20 14.95 -11.88 3.80
CA SER A 20 14.68 -13.19 3.18
C SER A 20 15.86 -13.74 2.37
N GLY A 21 17.00 -13.04 2.32
CA GLY A 21 18.21 -13.46 1.61
C GLY A 21 18.23 -13.13 0.12
N GLU A 22 17.18 -12.52 -0.43
CA GLU A 22 17.12 -12.20 -1.87
C GLU A 22 17.91 -10.93 -2.17
N TRP A 23 18.57 -10.91 -3.33
CA TRP A 23 19.43 -9.81 -3.76
C TRP A 23 18.65 -8.75 -4.53
N GLU A 24 18.65 -7.53 -4.00
CA GLU A 24 17.98 -6.37 -4.60
C GLU A 24 18.99 -5.28 -4.97
N ARG A 25 18.69 -4.52 -6.02
CA ARG A 25 19.49 -3.33 -6.39
C ARG A 25 19.34 -2.27 -5.30
N GLU A 26 20.45 -1.60 -4.98
CA GLU A 26 20.46 -0.53 -3.99
C GLU A 26 21.68 0.37 -4.17
N ALA A 27 21.45 1.68 -4.29
CA ALA A 27 22.50 2.69 -4.34
C ALA A 27 22.92 3.21 -2.95
N LYS A 28 22.04 3.15 -1.95
CA LYS A 28 22.20 3.75 -0.62
C LYS A 28 22.58 2.74 0.46
N GLY A 29 22.87 3.24 1.66
CA GLY A 29 23.15 2.43 2.85
C GLY A 29 21.88 1.89 3.52
N ARG A 30 22.06 0.95 4.45
CA ARG A 30 20.96 0.42 5.28
C ARG A 30 20.38 1.48 6.22
N LEU A 31 21.24 2.31 6.81
CA LEU A 31 20.82 3.44 7.64
C LEU A 31 19.93 4.41 6.85
N TRP A 32 20.29 4.74 5.61
CA TRP A 32 19.47 5.60 4.77
C TRP A 32 18.11 4.98 4.45
N ASN A 33 18.09 3.69 4.10
CA ASN A 33 16.84 2.93 3.92
C ASN A 33 15.98 2.85 5.19
N PHE A 34 16.55 3.08 6.37
CA PHE A 34 15.80 3.14 7.62
C PHE A 34 15.29 4.56 7.90
N LEU A 35 16.17 5.56 7.80
CA LEU A 35 15.84 6.94 8.12
C LEU A 35 14.84 7.55 7.14
N GLU A 36 14.97 7.26 5.84
CA GLU A 36 14.08 7.81 4.81
C GLU A 36 12.58 7.53 5.07
N PRO A 37 12.13 6.27 5.27
CA PRO A 37 10.73 6.02 5.60
C PRO A 37 10.34 6.57 6.97
N VAL A 38 11.22 6.57 7.96
CA VAL A 38 10.92 7.12 9.30
C VAL A 38 10.65 8.62 9.22
N ILE A 39 11.51 9.36 8.50
CA ILE A 39 11.37 10.79 8.26
C ILE A 39 10.10 11.06 7.44
N MET A 40 9.84 10.27 6.38
CA MET A 40 8.65 10.43 5.54
C MET A 40 7.36 10.24 6.33
N MET A 41 7.26 9.18 7.15
CA MET A 41 6.10 8.96 8.00
C MET A 41 5.97 10.05 9.06
N SER A 42 7.07 10.46 9.70
CA SER A 42 7.04 11.54 10.69
C SER A 42 6.58 12.86 10.09
N ALA A 43 7.05 13.20 8.88
CA ALA A 43 6.64 14.40 8.16
C ALA A 43 5.15 14.33 7.77
N LEU A 44 4.69 13.19 7.24
CA LEU A 44 3.28 12.99 6.91
C LEU A 44 2.39 13.17 8.14
N GLN A 45 2.74 12.54 9.25
CA GLN A 45 1.99 12.63 10.51
C GLN A 45 2.02 14.05 11.08
N LEU A 46 3.15 14.75 11.00
CA LEU A 46 3.25 16.16 11.40
C LEU A 46 2.39 17.07 10.53
N LEU A 47 2.32 16.83 9.21
CA LEU A 47 1.47 17.62 8.33
C LEU A 47 -0.02 17.33 8.58
N MET A 48 -0.41 16.07 8.74
CA MET A 48 -1.80 15.70 9.01
C MET A 48 -2.25 16.23 10.39
N TRP A 49 -1.51 15.92 11.43
CA TRP A 49 -1.93 16.18 12.81
C TRP A 49 -1.46 17.54 13.33
N GLY A 50 -0.26 17.98 12.96
CA GLY A 50 0.32 19.23 13.43
C GLY A 50 -0.03 20.47 12.60
N LEU A 51 -0.54 20.30 11.36
CA LEU A 51 -0.88 21.41 10.47
C LEU A 51 -2.30 21.35 9.94
N TRP A 52 -2.66 20.31 9.18
CA TRP A 52 -4.00 20.19 8.58
C TRP A 52 -5.08 20.21 9.66
N PHE A 53 -5.00 19.35 10.66
CA PHE A 53 -6.02 19.27 11.70
C PHE A 53 -6.26 20.58 12.46
N PRO A 54 -5.23 21.29 12.98
CA PRO A 54 -5.43 22.59 13.60
C PRO A 54 -6.04 23.64 12.68
N LEU A 55 -5.71 23.64 11.38
CA LEU A 55 -6.30 24.57 10.41
C LEU A 55 -7.78 24.28 10.22
N GLU A 56 -8.14 23.01 10.02
CA GLU A 56 -9.52 22.56 9.87
C GLU A 56 -10.38 22.91 11.09
N LEU A 57 -9.86 22.66 12.30
CA LEU A 57 -10.53 23.04 13.56
C LEU A 57 -10.76 24.54 13.70
N GLN A 58 -9.90 25.36 13.10
CA GLN A 58 -10.01 26.82 13.11
C GLN A 58 -10.87 27.34 11.95
N GLY A 59 -11.44 26.46 11.11
CA GLY A 59 -12.14 26.84 9.88
C GLY A 59 -11.25 27.56 8.88
N LYS A 60 -9.93 27.31 8.93
CA LYS A 60 -8.93 27.94 8.04
C LYS A 60 -8.70 27.07 6.82
N ASP A 61 -8.25 27.73 5.74
CA ASP A 61 -7.84 27.08 4.51
C ASP A 61 -6.74 26.02 4.75
N THR A 62 -7.02 24.79 4.36
CA THR A 62 -6.15 23.61 4.51
C THR A 62 -5.30 23.33 3.26
N THR A 63 -5.44 24.16 2.21
CA THR A 63 -4.75 24.00 0.91
C THR A 63 -3.25 23.84 1.06
N ILE A 64 -2.60 24.62 1.94
CA ILE A 64 -1.15 24.52 2.17
C ILE A 64 -0.75 23.15 2.70
N ALA A 65 -1.54 22.54 3.59
CA ALA A 65 -1.26 21.22 4.13
C ALA A 65 -1.39 20.14 3.05
N PHE A 66 -2.44 20.22 2.22
CA PHE A 66 -2.62 19.32 1.08
C PHE A 66 -1.50 19.45 0.04
N ILE A 67 -1.03 20.66 -0.27
CA ILE A 67 0.13 20.88 -1.15
C ILE A 67 1.36 20.18 -0.58
N LEU A 68 1.65 20.36 0.70
CA LEU A 68 2.82 19.74 1.34
C LEU A 68 2.71 18.21 1.39
N ILE A 69 1.54 17.66 1.69
CA ILE A 69 1.28 16.21 1.60
C ILE A 69 1.45 15.72 0.15
N GLY A 70 0.98 16.50 -0.83
CA GLY A 70 1.18 16.23 -2.26
C GLY A 70 2.65 16.20 -2.64
N VAL A 71 3.47 17.11 -2.13
CA VAL A 71 4.94 17.10 -2.33
C VAL A 71 5.57 15.82 -1.74
N LEU A 72 5.16 15.40 -0.55
CA LEU A 72 5.62 14.12 0.02
C LEU A 72 5.17 12.93 -0.83
N ALA A 73 3.95 12.94 -1.37
CA ALA A 73 3.46 11.90 -2.27
C ALA A 73 4.27 11.86 -3.59
N LEU A 74 4.64 13.02 -4.15
CA LEU A 74 5.50 13.10 -5.33
C LEU A 74 6.91 12.55 -5.07
N TYR A 75 7.43 12.70 -3.85
CA TYR A 75 8.72 12.10 -3.47
C TYR A 75 8.71 10.56 -3.61
N LEU A 76 7.56 9.90 -3.47
CA LEU A 76 7.43 8.45 -3.70
C LEU A 76 7.81 8.06 -5.13
N LEU A 77 7.67 8.96 -6.10
CA LEU A 77 8.09 8.74 -7.49
C LEU A 77 9.60 8.95 -7.69
N ILE A 78 10.23 9.72 -6.81
CA ILE A 78 11.66 10.07 -6.86
C ILE A 78 12.51 9.02 -6.13
N SER A 79 12.04 8.51 -4.98
CA SER A 79 12.74 7.52 -4.16
C SER A 79 13.24 6.29 -4.96
N PRO A 80 12.44 5.65 -5.83
CA PRO A 80 12.93 4.53 -6.65
C PRO A 80 14.15 4.89 -7.51
N ILE A 81 14.22 6.12 -8.02
CA ILE A 81 15.32 6.60 -8.85
C ILE A 81 16.58 6.79 -8.00
N ILE A 82 16.45 7.43 -6.84
CA ILE A 82 17.55 7.66 -5.89
C ILE A 82 18.19 6.33 -5.46
N HIS A 83 17.36 5.31 -5.27
CA HIS A 83 17.77 3.99 -4.79
C HIS A 83 18.10 2.99 -5.90
N LYS A 84 17.85 3.33 -7.17
CA LYS A 84 17.96 2.44 -8.34
C LYS A 84 17.14 1.16 -8.19
N ASP A 85 15.95 1.30 -7.63
CA ASP A 85 15.01 0.19 -7.46
C ASP A 85 14.52 -0.35 -8.79
N THR A 86 14.10 -1.61 -8.78
CA THR A 86 13.37 -2.21 -9.90
C THR A 86 11.88 -2.15 -9.61
N SER A 87 11.04 -2.13 -10.65
CA SER A 87 9.58 -2.25 -10.49
C SER A 87 9.22 -3.52 -9.70
N SER A 88 9.91 -4.63 -9.97
CA SER A 88 9.72 -5.88 -9.24
C SER A 88 10.01 -5.77 -7.73
N SER A 89 11.00 -4.97 -7.32
CA SER A 89 11.30 -4.79 -5.89
C SER A 89 10.15 -4.13 -5.14
N TRP A 90 9.44 -3.23 -5.83
CA TRP A 90 8.20 -2.56 -5.42
C TRP A 90 6.95 -3.40 -5.69
N GLY A 91 7.07 -4.65 -6.15
CA GLY A 91 5.96 -5.51 -6.56
C GLY A 91 5.08 -4.95 -7.68
N LEU A 92 5.62 -4.01 -8.46
CA LEU A 92 5.02 -3.45 -9.66
C LEU A 92 5.32 -4.33 -10.87
N GLY A 93 4.39 -4.31 -11.82
CA GLY A 93 4.48 -4.96 -13.11
C GLY A 93 5.64 -4.46 -13.98
N SER A 94 5.78 -5.07 -15.15
CA SER A 94 6.69 -4.63 -16.19
C SER A 94 5.93 -4.55 -17.50
N PRO A 95 5.74 -3.34 -18.08
CA PRO A 95 5.11 -3.21 -19.38
C PRO A 95 5.83 -4.04 -20.44
N ARG A 96 7.16 -4.18 -20.33
CA ARG A 96 7.95 -5.02 -21.24
C ARG A 96 7.55 -6.49 -21.16
N TYR A 97 7.19 -7.00 -19.98
CA TYR A 97 6.77 -8.39 -19.82
C TYR A 97 5.48 -8.67 -20.61
N ILE A 98 4.45 -7.85 -20.41
CA ILE A 98 3.15 -8.03 -21.06
C ILE A 98 3.23 -7.72 -22.57
N LEU A 99 3.97 -6.68 -22.97
CA LEU A 99 4.21 -6.38 -24.38
C LEU A 99 4.98 -7.50 -25.09
N ASN A 100 5.97 -8.13 -24.44
CA ASN A 100 6.65 -9.29 -25.00
C ASN A 100 5.73 -10.50 -25.10
N LYS A 101 4.84 -10.74 -24.12
CA LYS A 101 3.81 -11.78 -24.20
C LYS A 101 2.89 -11.56 -25.40
N ILE A 102 2.45 -10.33 -25.63
CA ILE A 102 1.57 -9.95 -26.75
C ILE A 102 2.31 -10.04 -28.10
N ARG A 103 3.56 -9.56 -28.19
CA ARG A 103 4.30 -9.51 -29.47
C ARG A 103 4.94 -10.84 -29.85
N LYS A 104 5.46 -11.59 -28.87
CA LYS A 104 6.33 -12.76 -29.09
C LYS A 104 5.77 -14.07 -28.55
N GLY A 105 4.70 -14.05 -27.75
CA GLY A 105 4.10 -15.27 -27.21
C GLY A 105 3.50 -16.19 -28.28
N ALA A 106 3.10 -17.41 -27.92
CA ALA A 106 2.24 -18.24 -28.77
C ALA A 106 0.87 -17.56 -28.97
N THR A 107 0.18 -17.80 -30.09
CA THR A 107 -1.10 -17.15 -30.45
C THR A 107 -2.12 -17.14 -29.31
N LYS A 108 -2.31 -18.29 -28.64
CA LYS A 108 -3.18 -18.39 -27.46
C LYS A 108 -2.78 -17.42 -26.34
N ASN A 109 -1.49 -17.33 -26.02
CA ASN A 109 -0.99 -16.44 -24.97
C ASN A 109 -1.09 -14.96 -25.36
N ARG A 110 -0.97 -14.63 -26.66
CA ARG A 110 -1.15 -13.26 -27.17
C ARG A 110 -2.60 -12.82 -27.00
N ILE A 111 -3.54 -13.66 -27.44
CA ILE A 111 -4.99 -13.39 -27.34
C ILE A 111 -5.38 -13.24 -25.87
N ILE A 112 -4.98 -14.18 -24.99
CA ILE A 112 -5.27 -14.09 -23.57
C ILE A 112 -4.71 -12.80 -22.96
N ALA A 113 -3.45 -12.45 -23.26
CA ALA A 113 -2.85 -11.23 -22.74
C ALA A 113 -3.59 -9.97 -23.22
N LEU A 114 -3.96 -9.91 -24.50
CA LEU A 114 -4.73 -8.79 -25.07
C LEU A 114 -6.11 -8.68 -24.45
N VAL A 115 -6.85 -9.79 -24.37
CA VAL A 115 -8.19 -9.82 -23.76
C VAL A 115 -8.11 -9.36 -22.31
N VAL A 116 -7.17 -9.89 -21.52
CA VAL A 116 -7.01 -9.47 -20.11
C VAL A 116 -6.73 -7.97 -20.00
N VAL A 117 -5.82 -7.43 -20.81
CA VAL A 117 -5.48 -5.99 -20.77
C VAL A 117 -6.68 -5.13 -21.18
N ILE A 118 -7.34 -5.47 -22.29
CA ILE A 118 -8.51 -4.72 -22.78
C ILE A 118 -9.65 -4.79 -21.76
N THR A 119 -9.96 -5.98 -21.24
CA THR A 119 -11.00 -6.17 -20.22
C THR A 119 -10.71 -5.34 -18.99
N LEU A 120 -9.48 -5.34 -18.47
CA LEU A 120 -9.13 -4.51 -17.31
C LEU A 120 -9.32 -3.02 -17.57
N ILE A 121 -8.86 -2.53 -18.73
CA ILE A 121 -9.04 -1.11 -19.10
C ILE A 121 -10.52 -0.76 -19.20
N THR A 122 -11.30 -1.57 -19.92
CA THR A 122 -12.74 -1.36 -20.09
C THR A 122 -13.48 -1.38 -18.75
N LEU A 123 -13.18 -2.35 -17.88
CA LEU A 123 -13.79 -2.42 -16.55
C LEU A 123 -13.45 -1.19 -15.70
N THR A 124 -12.21 -0.68 -15.76
CA THR A 124 -11.85 0.57 -15.07
C THR A 124 -12.58 1.78 -15.65
N VAL A 125 -12.72 1.89 -16.97
CA VAL A 125 -13.51 2.97 -17.61
C VAL A 125 -14.96 2.93 -17.13
N LEU A 126 -15.58 1.74 -17.15
CA LEU A 126 -16.95 1.57 -16.69
C LEU A 126 -17.10 1.91 -15.21
N ALA A 127 -16.15 1.48 -14.37
CA ALA A 127 -16.16 1.77 -12.94
C ALA A 127 -16.02 3.27 -12.66
N ILE A 128 -15.06 3.97 -13.29
CA ILE A 128 -14.90 5.42 -13.10
C ILE A 128 -16.13 6.17 -13.61
N ASN A 129 -16.70 5.76 -14.75
CA ASN A 129 -17.93 6.38 -15.24
C ASN A 129 -19.09 6.17 -14.27
N PHE A 130 -19.26 4.95 -13.74
CA PHE A 130 -20.32 4.67 -12.78
C PHE A 130 -20.14 5.45 -11.46
N LEU A 131 -18.91 5.54 -10.96
CA LEU A 131 -18.56 6.20 -9.70
C LEU A 131 -18.23 7.69 -9.85
N TRP A 132 -18.43 8.28 -11.03
CA TRP A 132 -17.93 9.63 -11.33
C TRP A 132 -18.45 10.69 -10.35
N ILE A 133 -19.75 10.66 -10.08
CA ILE A 133 -20.42 11.62 -9.19
C ILE A 133 -19.81 11.55 -7.80
N GLU A 134 -19.71 10.35 -7.23
CA GLU A 134 -19.13 10.12 -5.90
C GLU A 134 -17.64 10.48 -5.87
N LEU A 135 -16.90 10.23 -6.95
CA LEU A 135 -15.48 10.60 -7.06
C LEU A 135 -15.31 12.11 -7.01
N VAL A 136 -16.03 12.88 -7.81
CA VAL A 136 -15.81 14.33 -7.85
C VAL A 136 -16.41 15.07 -6.66
N ASP A 137 -17.49 14.57 -6.08
CA ASP A 137 -18.06 15.09 -4.84
C ASP A 137 -17.05 14.90 -3.69
N ASN A 138 -16.58 13.67 -3.46
CA ASN A 138 -15.69 13.38 -2.33
C ASN A 138 -14.26 13.92 -2.49
N PHE A 139 -13.73 14.02 -3.71
CA PHE A 139 -12.32 14.40 -3.91
C PHE A 139 -12.13 15.84 -4.40
N LEU A 140 -13.12 16.43 -5.07
CA LEU A 140 -13.01 17.75 -5.67
C LEU A 140 -14.07 18.72 -5.13
N ASP A 141 -14.94 18.28 -4.22
CA ASP A 141 -16.05 19.08 -3.67
C ASP A 141 -16.94 19.68 -4.78
N ILE A 142 -17.14 18.89 -5.85
CA ILE A 142 -17.98 19.28 -6.98
C ILE A 142 -19.40 18.79 -6.75
N ASP A 143 -20.34 19.74 -6.74
CA ASP A 143 -21.77 19.47 -6.58
C ASP A 143 -22.27 18.32 -7.50
N PRO A 144 -23.03 17.34 -6.97
CA PRO A 144 -23.52 16.19 -7.74
C PRO A 144 -24.39 16.52 -8.97
N VAL A 145 -25.07 17.68 -8.99
CA VAL A 145 -25.85 18.12 -10.16
C VAL A 145 -24.90 18.60 -11.25
N GLN A 146 -23.90 19.40 -10.91
CA GLN A 146 -22.85 19.83 -11.85
C GLN A 146 -22.05 18.63 -12.38
N ALA A 147 -21.69 17.69 -11.51
CA ALA A 147 -21.01 16.44 -11.87
C ALA A 147 -21.81 15.63 -12.91
N ARG A 148 -23.13 15.50 -12.71
CA ARG A 148 -24.05 14.82 -13.64
C ARG A 148 -24.17 15.56 -14.96
N GLN A 149 -24.34 16.89 -14.93
CA GLN A 149 -24.39 17.70 -16.15
C GLN A 149 -23.11 17.54 -16.96
N PHE A 150 -21.95 17.63 -16.30
CA PHE A 150 -20.65 17.39 -16.93
C PHE A 150 -20.57 16.00 -17.53
N GLN A 151 -20.91 14.96 -16.76
CA GLN A 151 -20.91 13.57 -17.24
C GLN A 151 -21.80 13.38 -18.46
N SER A 152 -22.99 13.98 -18.49
CA SER A 152 -23.94 13.90 -19.62
C SER A 152 -23.50 14.68 -20.86
N SER A 153 -22.55 15.61 -20.71
CA SER A 153 -21.99 16.37 -21.84
C SER A 153 -20.96 15.54 -22.62
N LEU A 154 -20.85 15.75 -23.94
CA LEU A 154 -19.84 15.08 -24.76
C LEU A 154 -18.41 15.33 -24.25
N PRO A 155 -17.98 16.58 -23.94
CA PRO A 155 -16.64 16.81 -23.40
C PRO A 155 -16.39 16.07 -22.09
N GLY A 156 -17.37 16.05 -21.18
CA GLY A 156 -17.21 15.37 -19.89
C GLY A 156 -17.17 13.86 -20.01
N THR A 157 -18.04 13.25 -20.82
CA THR A 157 -17.96 11.81 -21.13
C THR A 157 -16.59 11.44 -21.71
N LEU A 158 -16.08 12.21 -22.68
CA LEU A 158 -14.77 11.96 -23.28
C LEU A 158 -13.63 12.08 -22.26
N LEU A 159 -13.69 13.07 -21.36
CA LEU A 159 -12.71 13.22 -20.30
C LEU A 159 -12.75 12.04 -19.32
N ILE A 160 -13.94 11.64 -18.87
CA ILE A 160 -14.14 10.51 -17.94
C ILE A 160 -13.61 9.21 -18.56
N ILE A 161 -13.94 8.93 -19.82
CA ILE A 161 -13.42 7.76 -20.54
C ILE A 161 -11.89 7.83 -20.66
N SER A 162 -11.33 9.01 -20.93
CA SER A 162 -9.88 9.19 -21.05
C SER A 162 -9.16 8.96 -19.72
N ILE A 163 -9.71 9.48 -18.62
CA ILE A 163 -9.21 9.26 -17.25
C ILE A 163 -9.29 7.77 -16.91
N GLY A 164 -10.45 7.14 -17.11
CA GLY A 164 -10.65 5.70 -16.92
C GLY A 164 -9.70 4.85 -17.75
N GLY A 165 -9.49 5.23 -19.01
CA GLY A 165 -8.57 4.56 -19.92
C GLY A 165 -7.12 4.66 -19.45
N LEU A 166 -6.70 5.85 -19.02
CA LEU A 166 -5.36 6.09 -18.49
C LEU A 166 -5.11 5.31 -17.18
N VAL A 167 -6.05 5.37 -16.23
CA VAL A 167 -5.96 4.63 -14.96
C VAL A 167 -5.94 3.13 -15.23
N GLY A 168 -6.86 2.63 -16.06
CA GLY A 168 -6.91 1.22 -16.45
C GLY A 168 -5.63 0.75 -17.13
N PHE A 169 -5.06 1.58 -18.01
CA PHE A 169 -3.79 1.32 -18.68
C PHE A 169 -2.62 1.25 -17.69
N ILE A 170 -2.55 2.19 -16.74
CA ILE A 170 -1.54 2.18 -15.68
C ILE A 170 -1.66 0.91 -14.84
N PHE A 171 -2.87 0.56 -14.41
CA PHE A 171 -3.13 -0.65 -13.64
C PHE A 171 -2.69 -1.90 -14.40
N ALA A 172 -3.20 -2.09 -15.61
CA ALA A 172 -2.92 -3.27 -16.42
C ALA A 172 -1.43 -3.42 -16.71
N LEU A 173 -0.71 -2.35 -17.09
CA LEU A 173 0.68 -2.50 -17.54
C LEU A 173 1.73 -2.37 -16.43
N PHE A 174 1.45 -1.59 -15.39
CA PHE A 174 2.45 -1.20 -14.39
C PHE A 174 2.16 -1.70 -12.98
N ILE A 175 0.90 -1.94 -12.60
CA ILE A 175 0.57 -2.39 -11.24
C ILE A 175 0.58 -3.92 -11.16
N ILE A 176 0.05 -4.63 -12.17
CA ILE A 176 -0.07 -6.10 -12.12
C ILE A 176 1.27 -6.78 -12.44
N ARG A 177 1.79 -7.57 -11.49
CA ARG A 177 2.89 -8.53 -11.73
C ARG A 177 2.38 -9.86 -12.28
N TYR A 178 2.17 -9.91 -13.59
CA TYR A 178 1.68 -11.11 -14.28
C TYR A 178 2.59 -12.34 -14.13
N ASP A 179 3.88 -12.15 -13.87
CA ASP A 179 4.87 -13.22 -13.70
C ASP A 179 4.64 -14.04 -12.42
N ASN A 180 4.07 -13.44 -11.37
CA ASN A 180 3.85 -14.11 -10.08
C ASN A 180 2.38 -14.07 -9.60
N PHE A 181 1.45 -13.48 -10.35
CA PHE A 181 0.08 -13.19 -9.91
C PHE A 181 -0.63 -14.40 -9.30
N LEU A 182 -0.69 -15.54 -9.98
CA LEU A 182 -1.40 -16.73 -9.47
C LEU A 182 -0.77 -17.27 -8.17
N LYS A 183 0.56 -17.23 -8.06
CA LYS A 183 1.28 -17.68 -6.87
C LYS A 183 0.99 -16.77 -5.68
N ALA A 184 1.04 -15.46 -5.89
CA ALA A 184 0.71 -14.48 -4.87
C ALA A 184 -0.78 -14.51 -4.48
N LEU A 185 -1.68 -14.71 -5.45
CA LEU A 185 -3.12 -14.83 -5.22
C LEU A 185 -3.44 -16.06 -4.38
N LYS A 186 -2.83 -17.22 -4.66
CA LYS A 186 -3.00 -18.42 -3.82
C LYS A 186 -2.66 -18.16 -2.36
N VAL A 187 -1.55 -17.46 -2.10
CA VAL A 187 -1.14 -17.08 -0.74
C VAL A 187 -2.16 -16.11 -0.12
N SER A 188 -2.66 -15.17 -0.92
CA SER A 188 -3.66 -14.19 -0.50
C SER A 188 -4.99 -14.84 -0.10
N LEU A 189 -5.44 -15.84 -0.85
CA LEU A 189 -6.63 -16.62 -0.53
C LEU A 189 -6.50 -17.41 0.77
N ILE A 190 -5.30 -17.93 1.09
CA ILE A 190 -5.04 -18.58 2.38
C ILE A 190 -5.16 -17.57 3.53
N VAL A 191 -4.60 -16.37 3.36
CA VAL A 191 -4.72 -15.30 4.37
C VAL A 191 -6.18 -14.90 4.56
N ILE A 192 -6.92 -14.73 3.46
CA ILE A 192 -8.35 -14.43 3.48
C ILE A 192 -9.13 -15.53 4.21
N ALA A 193 -8.86 -16.81 3.93
CA ALA A 193 -9.55 -17.90 4.61
C ALA A 193 -9.31 -17.82 6.12
N ILE A 194 -8.05 -17.65 6.56
CA ILE A 194 -7.73 -17.60 7.99
C ILE A 194 -8.30 -16.34 8.65
N LEU A 195 -7.95 -15.15 8.15
CA LEU A 195 -8.34 -13.88 8.78
C LEU A 195 -9.82 -13.58 8.58
N GLY A 196 -10.39 -13.94 7.43
CA GLY A 196 -11.81 -13.80 7.15
C GLY A 196 -12.67 -14.69 8.04
N THR A 197 -12.27 -15.94 8.28
CA THR A 197 -12.94 -16.79 9.27
C THR A 197 -12.83 -16.21 10.67
N LEU A 198 -11.66 -15.73 11.10
CA LEU A 198 -11.50 -15.11 12.42
C LEU A 198 -12.36 -13.85 12.58
N LEU A 199 -12.41 -12.98 11.56
CA LEU A 199 -13.26 -11.78 11.56
C LEU A 199 -14.74 -12.15 11.59
N PHE A 200 -15.15 -13.15 10.82
CA PHE A 200 -16.52 -13.64 10.83
C PHE A 200 -16.91 -14.18 12.21
N LEU A 201 -16.09 -15.06 12.80
CA LEU A 201 -16.33 -15.58 14.16
C LEU A 201 -16.38 -14.45 15.20
N TYR A 202 -15.48 -13.46 15.09
CA TYR A 202 -15.51 -12.29 15.98
C TYR A 202 -16.79 -11.48 15.80
N SER A 203 -17.27 -11.29 14.56
CA SER A 203 -18.53 -10.59 14.31
C SER A 203 -19.73 -11.26 14.98
N LEU A 204 -19.74 -12.60 15.11
CA LEU A 204 -20.80 -13.30 15.85
C LEU A 204 -20.85 -12.91 17.34
N THR A 205 -19.77 -12.35 17.89
CA THR A 205 -19.67 -11.97 19.30
C THR A 205 -19.97 -10.49 19.56
N VAL A 206 -19.90 -9.65 18.53
CA VAL A 206 -20.06 -8.18 18.69
C VAL A 206 -21.14 -7.57 17.82
N SER A 207 -21.57 -8.25 16.76
CA SER A 207 -22.57 -7.77 15.82
C SER A 207 -23.89 -8.48 16.04
N SER A 208 -25.01 -7.79 15.80
CA SER A 208 -26.33 -8.41 15.92
C SER A 208 -26.55 -9.44 14.80
N LEU A 209 -27.32 -10.50 15.09
CA LEU A 209 -27.72 -11.50 14.08
C LEU A 209 -28.42 -10.85 12.87
N THR A 210 -29.06 -9.69 13.09
CA THR A 210 -29.69 -8.89 12.05
C THR A 210 -28.73 -8.47 10.93
N VAL A 211 -27.46 -8.20 11.23
CA VAL A 211 -26.45 -7.85 10.20
C VAL A 211 -26.22 -9.02 9.25
N LEU A 212 -26.25 -10.26 9.75
CA LEU A 212 -26.13 -11.46 8.93
C LEU A 212 -27.37 -11.73 8.11
N LEU A 213 -28.55 -11.53 8.70
CA LEU A 213 -29.83 -11.73 8.01
C LEU A 213 -30.05 -10.70 6.89
N ASN A 214 -29.50 -9.51 7.03
CA ASN A 214 -29.58 -8.43 6.05
C ASN A 214 -28.32 -8.34 5.16
N PHE A 215 -27.56 -9.42 5.05
CA PHE A 215 -26.36 -9.44 4.22
C PHE A 215 -26.72 -9.25 2.73
N ASP A 216 -26.36 -8.10 2.18
CA ASP A 216 -26.48 -7.81 0.76
C ASP A 216 -25.21 -8.26 0.02
N LEU A 217 -25.32 -9.41 -0.66
CA LEU A 217 -24.23 -9.97 -1.44
C LEU A 217 -23.77 -9.04 -2.57
N LEU A 218 -24.69 -8.35 -3.24
CA LEU A 218 -24.34 -7.48 -4.36
C LEU A 218 -23.53 -6.28 -3.87
N ASN A 219 -24.00 -5.62 -2.82
CA ASN A 219 -23.28 -4.51 -2.20
C ASN A 219 -21.92 -4.96 -1.64
N PHE A 220 -21.85 -6.14 -1.01
CA PHE A 220 -20.57 -6.71 -0.57
C PHE A 220 -19.60 -6.90 -1.73
N LEU A 221 -20.06 -7.47 -2.86
CA LEU A 221 -19.20 -7.69 -4.03
C LEU A 221 -18.74 -6.37 -4.66
N LEU A 222 -19.62 -5.37 -4.75
CA LEU A 222 -19.25 -4.03 -5.25
C LEU A 222 -18.16 -3.40 -4.37
N ASN A 223 -18.35 -3.40 -3.05
CA ASN A 223 -17.35 -2.92 -2.09
C ASN A 223 -16.05 -3.72 -2.18
N PHE A 224 -16.13 -5.04 -2.32
CA PHE A 224 -14.97 -5.91 -2.48
C PHE A 224 -14.11 -5.51 -3.67
N PHE A 225 -14.74 -5.31 -4.84
CA PHE A 225 -14.00 -4.90 -6.04
C PHE A 225 -13.45 -3.48 -5.92
N ALA A 226 -14.24 -2.52 -5.42
CA ALA A 226 -13.77 -1.15 -5.18
C ALA A 226 -12.55 -1.13 -4.24
N TYR A 227 -12.62 -1.89 -3.14
CA TYR A 227 -11.54 -1.99 -2.17
C TYR A 227 -10.33 -2.77 -2.67
N ILE A 228 -10.43 -3.59 -3.74
CA ILE A 228 -9.23 -4.14 -4.40
C ILE A 228 -8.40 -3.01 -5.01
N PHE A 229 -9.04 -2.07 -5.73
CA PHE A 229 -8.35 -0.94 -6.34
C PHE A 229 -7.77 -0.01 -5.28
N TRP A 230 -8.59 0.35 -4.29
CA TRP A 230 -8.14 1.17 -3.16
C TRP A 230 -6.99 0.50 -2.40
N GLY A 231 -7.15 -0.78 -2.08
CA GLY A 231 -6.12 -1.57 -1.41
C GLY A 231 -4.83 -1.60 -2.22
N ALA A 232 -4.88 -1.80 -3.54
CA ALA A 232 -3.70 -1.77 -4.39
C ALA A 232 -2.98 -0.42 -4.34
N LEU A 233 -3.72 0.71 -4.39
CA LEU A 233 -3.16 2.06 -4.26
C LEU A 233 -2.51 2.27 -2.88
N GLN A 234 -3.20 1.92 -1.81
CA GLN A 234 -2.61 2.00 -0.46
C GLN A 234 -1.35 1.13 -0.33
N GLN A 235 -1.33 -0.05 -0.95
CA GLN A 235 -0.15 -0.92 -0.91
C GLN A 235 1.03 -0.39 -1.73
N ILE A 236 0.84 0.53 -2.69
CA ILE A 236 1.97 1.26 -3.32
C ILE A 236 2.74 2.03 -2.24
N LEU A 237 2.03 2.67 -1.31
CA LEU A 237 2.67 3.37 -0.20
C LEU A 237 3.27 2.38 0.80
N PHE A 238 2.47 1.45 1.32
CA PHE A 238 2.88 0.65 2.48
C PHE A 238 3.71 -0.58 2.13
N ALA A 239 3.29 -1.40 1.16
CA ALA A 239 4.04 -2.59 0.77
C ALA A 239 5.21 -2.23 -0.17
N SER A 240 4.98 -1.37 -1.17
CA SER A 240 6.03 -0.99 -2.12
C SER A 240 7.02 -0.01 -1.51
N TYR A 241 6.64 1.23 -1.21
CA TYR A 241 7.60 2.23 -0.72
C TYR A 241 8.15 1.85 0.67
N PHE A 242 7.30 1.88 1.71
CA PHE A 242 7.73 1.62 3.09
C PHE A 242 8.30 0.21 3.25
N GLY A 243 7.61 -0.81 2.72
CA GLY A 243 8.06 -2.20 2.77
C GLY A 243 9.41 -2.42 2.08
N THR A 244 9.66 -1.79 0.93
CA THR A 244 10.97 -1.87 0.25
C THR A 244 12.06 -1.13 1.00
N ARG A 245 11.79 0.06 1.54
CA ARG A 245 12.78 0.78 2.38
C ARG A 245 13.15 -0.05 3.60
N PHE A 246 12.16 -0.47 4.39
CA PHE A 246 12.40 -1.23 5.61
C PHE A 246 13.04 -2.58 5.35
N ARG A 247 12.69 -3.32 4.31
CA ARG A 247 13.39 -4.58 4.04
C ARG A 247 14.83 -4.39 3.60
N LYS A 248 15.17 -3.24 3.00
CA LYS A 248 16.56 -2.90 2.64
C LYS A 248 17.34 -2.33 3.82
N ALA A 249 16.64 -1.79 4.83
CA ALA A 249 17.22 -1.28 6.05
C ALA A 249 17.83 -2.36 6.99
N PHE A 250 17.46 -3.63 6.81
CA PHE A 250 17.88 -4.72 7.71
C PHE A 250 18.74 -5.76 7.01
N SER A 251 19.87 -6.12 7.61
CA SER A 251 20.79 -7.13 7.10
C SER A 251 20.12 -8.50 6.93
N PRO A 252 20.53 -9.30 5.92
CA PRO A 252 20.02 -10.66 5.78
C PRO A 252 20.24 -11.40 7.09
N ALA A 253 19.31 -12.27 7.44
CA ALA A 253 19.47 -13.05 8.65
C ALA A 253 20.50 -14.20 8.49
N THR A 254 21.13 -14.33 7.31
CA THR A 254 22.19 -15.30 6.98
C THR A 254 23.54 -14.63 6.78
N ARG A 255 24.38 -14.62 7.82
CA ARG A 255 25.84 -14.71 7.64
C ARG A 255 26.19 -16.18 7.86
N SER A 256 26.37 -16.94 6.78
CA SER A 256 27.14 -18.21 6.66
C SER A 256 27.06 -19.32 7.73
N ASN A 257 26.30 -19.18 8.82
CA ASN A 257 26.27 -20.10 9.94
C ASN A 257 24.89 -20.82 10.00
N PRO A 258 24.84 -22.15 9.85
CA PRO A 258 23.62 -22.96 10.00
C PRO A 258 22.85 -22.74 11.31
N GLU A 259 23.55 -22.38 12.41
CA GLU A 259 22.94 -22.08 13.72
C GLU A 259 22.17 -20.74 13.74
N ALA A 260 22.31 -19.89 12.71
CA ALA A 260 21.57 -18.64 12.60
C ALA A 260 20.13 -18.84 12.05
N LYS A 261 19.80 -20.02 11.52
CA LYS A 261 18.47 -20.34 10.97
C LYS A 261 17.29 -20.07 11.93
N PRO A 262 17.31 -20.44 13.23
CA PRO A 262 16.24 -20.10 14.17
C PRO A 262 16.09 -18.60 14.47
N LYS A 263 17.00 -17.73 14.00
CA LYS A 263 16.90 -16.25 14.15
C LYS A 263 16.30 -15.56 12.91
N LEU A 264 16.08 -16.29 11.81
CA LEU A 264 15.54 -15.78 10.53
C LEU A 264 14.15 -15.17 10.68
N TRP A 265 13.26 -15.91 11.32
CA TRP A 265 11.86 -15.51 11.48
C TRP A 265 11.76 -14.29 12.41
N LYS A 266 12.59 -14.20 13.45
CA LYS A 266 12.58 -13.06 14.38
C LYS A 266 12.89 -11.74 13.68
N LYS A 267 13.94 -11.69 12.85
CA LYS A 267 14.28 -10.45 12.13
C LYS A 267 13.19 -10.07 11.13
N ARG A 268 12.70 -11.03 10.35
CA ARG A 268 11.56 -10.78 9.44
C ARG A 268 10.33 -10.29 10.20
N LEU A 269 10.09 -10.80 11.40
CA LEU A 269 8.95 -10.40 12.22
C LEU A 269 9.12 -8.95 12.66
N VAL A 270 10.29 -8.56 13.17
CA VAL A 270 10.56 -7.16 13.55
C VAL A 270 10.33 -6.20 12.38
N VAL A 271 10.88 -6.50 11.20
CA VAL A 271 10.69 -5.65 10.01
C VAL A 271 9.21 -5.56 9.64
N SER A 272 8.48 -6.67 9.74
CA SER A 272 7.05 -6.71 9.46
C SER A 272 6.23 -5.94 10.50
N MET A 273 6.61 -6.00 11.79
CA MET A 273 5.98 -5.24 12.86
C MET A 273 6.17 -3.73 12.69
N ILE A 274 7.38 -3.29 12.33
CA ILE A 274 7.66 -1.88 12.04
C ILE A 274 6.79 -1.41 10.87
N SER A 275 6.85 -2.13 9.74
CA SER A 275 6.05 -1.83 8.54
C SER A 275 4.55 -1.86 8.79
N GLY A 276 4.06 -2.86 9.53
CA GLY A 276 2.64 -3.00 9.87
C GLY A 276 2.16 -1.91 10.81
N SER A 277 2.99 -1.51 11.77
CA SER A 277 2.65 -0.40 12.67
C SER A 277 2.48 0.93 11.91
N TYR A 278 3.30 1.19 10.88
CA TYR A 278 3.12 2.36 10.00
C TYR A 278 1.83 2.30 9.17
N PHE A 279 1.43 1.10 8.75
CA PHE A 279 0.13 0.92 8.11
C PHE A 279 -1.02 1.17 9.09
N GLY A 280 -0.89 0.76 10.35
CA GLY A 280 -1.86 1.08 11.39
C GLY A 280 -1.95 2.56 11.71
N LEU A 281 -0.81 3.24 11.84
CA LEU A 281 -0.73 4.64 12.27
C LEU A 281 -1.51 5.63 11.41
N ILE A 282 -1.74 5.34 10.13
CA ILE A 282 -2.53 6.25 9.28
C ILE A 282 -4.01 6.29 9.69
N HIS A 283 -4.48 5.25 10.39
CA HIS A 283 -5.88 5.10 10.83
C HIS A 283 -6.14 5.70 12.21
N VAL A 284 -5.21 6.45 12.80
CA VAL A 284 -5.54 7.28 13.97
C VAL A 284 -6.64 8.29 13.56
N PRO A 285 -7.65 8.54 14.41
CA PRO A 285 -7.82 8.08 15.78
C PRO A 285 -8.64 6.78 15.92
N ALA A 286 -9.02 6.13 14.83
CA ALA A 286 -9.83 4.90 14.84
C ALA A 286 -9.03 3.72 15.43
N TRP A 287 -8.95 3.63 16.76
CA TRP A 287 -8.05 2.72 17.48
C TRP A 287 -8.28 1.24 17.16
N TYR A 288 -9.53 0.81 17.01
CA TYR A 288 -9.83 -0.57 16.60
C TYR A 288 -9.32 -0.84 15.19
N LEU A 289 -9.59 0.06 14.25
CA LEU A 289 -9.11 -0.05 12.88
C LEU A 289 -7.58 -0.02 12.82
N LEU A 290 -6.92 0.82 13.64
CA LEU A 290 -5.47 0.85 13.80
C LEU A 290 -4.93 -0.51 14.22
N ILE A 291 -5.55 -1.19 15.20
CA ILE A 291 -5.10 -2.51 15.65
C ILE A 291 -5.27 -3.55 14.53
N PHE A 292 -6.45 -3.60 13.90
CA PHE A 292 -6.72 -4.53 12.80
C PHE A 292 -5.75 -4.35 11.63
N THR A 293 -5.58 -3.10 11.20
CA THR A 293 -4.69 -2.75 10.09
C THR A 293 -3.22 -2.93 10.47
N THR A 294 -2.83 -2.73 11.74
CA THR A 294 -1.48 -3.09 12.21
C THR A 294 -1.23 -4.58 12.04
N VAL A 295 -2.11 -5.44 12.55
CA VAL A 295 -1.98 -6.91 12.45
C VAL A 295 -1.95 -7.35 10.99
N LEU A 296 -2.89 -6.85 10.17
CA LEU A 296 -2.92 -7.13 8.74
C LEU A 296 -1.64 -6.67 8.04
N GLY A 297 -1.15 -5.47 8.39
CA GLY A 297 0.10 -4.92 7.87
C GLY A 297 1.32 -5.77 8.23
N VAL A 298 1.37 -6.35 9.44
CA VAL A 298 2.43 -7.31 9.80
C VAL A 298 2.38 -8.54 8.89
N VAL A 299 1.19 -9.12 8.68
CA VAL A 299 1.02 -10.31 7.82
C VAL A 299 1.41 -9.99 6.38
N ILE A 300 0.88 -8.90 5.82
CA ILE A 300 1.18 -8.47 4.44
C ILE A 300 2.68 -8.21 4.28
N SER A 301 3.26 -7.41 5.17
CA SER A 301 4.68 -7.05 5.10
C SER A 301 5.57 -8.29 5.18
N TRP A 302 5.22 -9.24 6.05
CA TRP A 302 5.92 -10.53 6.16
C TRP A 302 5.90 -11.34 4.86
N LEU A 303 4.73 -11.43 4.22
CA LEU A 303 4.54 -12.16 2.98
C LEU A 303 5.24 -11.48 1.82
N TYR A 304 5.12 -10.16 1.71
CA TYR A 304 5.74 -9.31 0.71
C TYR A 304 7.27 -9.33 0.77
N MET A 305 7.85 -9.88 1.84
CA MET A 305 9.28 -10.02 1.94
C MET A 305 9.93 -10.91 0.87
N LYS A 306 9.16 -11.85 0.32
CA LYS A 306 9.61 -12.76 -0.72
C LYS A 306 9.14 -12.25 -2.07
N ASP A 307 10.02 -12.17 -3.06
CA ASP A 307 9.69 -11.69 -4.41
C ASP A 307 8.51 -12.45 -5.03
N SER A 308 8.39 -13.74 -4.73
CA SER A 308 7.30 -14.58 -5.24
C SER A 308 5.90 -14.16 -4.79
N ASN A 309 5.81 -13.34 -3.74
CA ASN A 309 4.56 -12.86 -3.16
C ASN A 309 4.38 -11.35 -3.37
N ARG A 310 5.35 -10.66 -3.98
CA ARG A 310 5.27 -9.22 -4.23
C ARG A 310 4.34 -8.97 -5.41
N ASN A 311 3.06 -8.81 -5.13
CA ASN A 311 2.06 -8.48 -6.14
C ASN A 311 0.97 -7.62 -5.50
N LEU A 312 0.85 -6.37 -5.95
CA LEU A 312 -0.04 -5.40 -5.34
C LEU A 312 -1.51 -5.75 -5.49
N ILE A 313 -1.93 -6.30 -6.64
CA ILE A 313 -3.32 -6.72 -6.84
C ILE A 313 -3.66 -7.92 -5.96
N ALA A 314 -2.76 -8.91 -5.86
CA ALA A 314 -3.02 -10.08 -5.02
C ALA A 314 -3.23 -9.67 -3.55
N ILE A 315 -2.42 -8.73 -3.04
CA ILE A 315 -2.64 -8.17 -1.69
C ILE A 315 -3.87 -7.26 -1.65
N GLY A 316 -4.15 -6.53 -2.72
CA GLY A 316 -5.39 -5.78 -2.90
C GLY A 316 -6.62 -6.67 -2.73
N VAL A 317 -6.57 -7.94 -3.14
CA VAL A 317 -7.66 -8.91 -2.87
C VAL A 317 -7.82 -9.20 -1.37
N ILE A 318 -6.73 -9.28 -0.60
CA ILE A 318 -6.81 -9.39 0.87
C ILE A 318 -7.48 -8.15 1.46
N HIS A 319 -7.02 -6.98 1.05
CA HIS A 319 -7.56 -5.70 1.52
C HIS A 319 -9.03 -5.55 1.15
N GLY A 320 -9.37 -5.85 -0.11
CA GLY A 320 -10.72 -5.85 -0.65
C GLY A 320 -11.67 -6.66 0.19
N PHE A 321 -11.30 -7.93 0.42
CA PHE A 321 -12.17 -8.85 1.10
C PHE A 321 -12.32 -8.52 2.59
N LEU A 322 -11.20 -8.34 3.30
CA LEU A 322 -11.23 -8.07 4.74
C LEU A 322 -11.83 -6.68 5.04
N GLY A 323 -11.52 -5.66 4.23
CA GLY A 323 -12.10 -4.32 4.35
C GLY A 323 -13.61 -4.33 4.15
N SER A 324 -14.11 -5.09 3.17
CA SER A 324 -15.55 -5.25 2.94
C SER A 324 -16.23 -6.02 4.08
N LEU A 325 -15.59 -7.06 4.63
CA LEU A 325 -16.13 -7.77 5.80
C LEU A 325 -16.20 -6.86 7.03
N ILE A 326 -15.17 -6.04 7.26
CA ILE A 326 -15.20 -5.07 8.36
C ILE A 326 -16.33 -4.07 8.15
N GLY A 327 -16.43 -3.50 6.94
CA GLY A 327 -17.48 -2.55 6.59
C GLY A 327 -18.89 -3.12 6.76
N VAL A 328 -19.12 -4.38 6.39
CA VAL A 328 -20.44 -5.00 6.56
C VAL A 328 -20.72 -5.38 8.01
N PHE A 329 -19.79 -6.09 8.67
CA PHE A 329 -20.09 -6.67 9.97
C PHE A 329 -19.94 -5.71 11.14
N PHE A 330 -19.16 -4.63 10.99
CA PHE A 330 -18.84 -3.71 12.08
C PHE A 330 -19.38 -2.30 11.83
N ALA A 331 -20.19 -2.10 10.77
CA ALA A 331 -20.86 -0.83 10.46
C ALA A 331 -21.74 -0.29 11.60
N SER A 332 -22.20 -1.14 12.52
CA SER A 332 -23.00 -0.73 13.69
C SER A 332 -22.17 -0.02 14.79
N GLY A 333 -20.99 0.51 14.45
CA GLY A 333 -20.18 1.35 15.36
C GLY A 333 -19.08 0.62 16.13
N ALA A 334 -18.88 -0.69 15.93
CA ALA A 334 -17.80 -1.40 16.60
C ALA A 334 -16.41 -1.05 16.02
N VAL A 335 -16.36 -0.69 14.72
CA VAL A 335 -15.15 -0.23 14.05
C VAL A 335 -15.49 0.97 13.17
N GLU A 336 -14.95 2.12 13.52
CA GLU A 336 -15.04 3.32 12.67
C GLU A 336 -14.15 3.14 11.45
N MET A 337 -14.74 3.22 10.25
CA MET A 337 -14.06 3.13 8.96
C MET A 337 -13.57 4.50 8.48
N THR A 338 -13.17 5.35 9.41
CA THR A 338 -12.69 6.71 9.16
C THR A 338 -11.17 6.78 9.29
N VAL A 339 -10.56 7.75 8.62
CA VAL A 339 -9.10 7.89 8.56
C VAL A 339 -8.74 9.35 8.65
N GLY A 340 -7.79 9.67 9.53
CA GLY A 340 -7.20 10.99 9.61
C GLY A 340 -8.00 11.97 10.47
N PRO A 341 -7.63 13.25 10.44
CA PRO A 341 -8.04 14.17 11.47
C PRO A 341 -9.49 14.67 11.36
N SER A 342 -10.02 14.72 10.15
CA SER A 342 -11.42 15.13 9.88
C SER A 342 -12.45 14.21 10.52
N SER A 343 -12.04 13.03 11.01
CA SER A 343 -12.91 12.10 11.72
C SER A 343 -12.88 12.23 13.24
N VAL A 344 -12.13 13.17 13.81
CA VAL A 344 -12.09 13.37 15.27
C VAL A 344 -13.35 14.13 15.70
N PRO A 345 -14.19 13.57 16.58
CA PRO A 345 -15.33 14.29 17.14
C PRO A 345 -14.87 15.56 17.88
N SER A 346 -15.65 16.63 17.75
CA SER A 346 -15.32 17.96 18.30
C SER A 346 -15.01 17.93 19.81
N GLU A 347 -15.67 17.06 20.55
CA GLU A 347 -15.53 16.83 21.98
C GLU A 347 -14.21 16.15 22.37
N LEU A 348 -13.54 15.45 21.44
CA LEU A 348 -12.26 14.79 21.67
C LEU A 348 -11.05 15.66 21.29
N VAL A 349 -11.28 16.83 20.68
CA VAL A 349 -10.24 17.80 20.31
C VAL A 349 -9.31 18.18 21.47
N PRO A 350 -9.79 18.41 22.71
CA PRO A 350 -8.89 18.73 23.83
C PRO A 350 -7.86 17.64 24.15
N ASN A 351 -8.14 16.39 23.77
CA ASN A 351 -7.26 15.24 23.99
C ASN A 351 -6.31 14.98 22.81
N PHE A 352 -6.30 15.84 21.79
CA PHE A 352 -5.50 15.66 20.59
C PHE A 352 -3.98 15.54 20.85
N TRP A 353 -3.47 16.18 21.91
CA TRP A 353 -2.05 16.03 22.30
C TRP A 353 -1.65 14.58 22.60
N ILE A 354 -2.59 13.70 22.97
CA ILE A 354 -2.36 12.27 23.17
C ILE A 354 -1.89 11.61 21.86
N VAL A 355 -2.49 11.99 20.72
CA VAL A 355 -2.07 11.52 19.39
C VAL A 355 -0.63 11.93 19.11
N GLY A 356 -0.30 13.21 19.34
CA GLY A 356 1.07 13.72 19.16
C GLY A 356 2.11 12.96 20.00
N ILE A 357 1.82 12.76 21.30
CA ILE A 357 2.71 12.00 22.19
C ILE A 357 2.85 10.55 21.75
N PHE A 358 1.73 9.89 21.42
CA PHE A 358 1.72 8.52 20.93
C PHE A 358 2.60 8.36 19.68
N LEU A 359 2.48 9.28 18.72
CA LEU A 359 3.28 9.28 17.50
C LEU A 359 4.77 9.46 17.78
N ILE A 360 5.14 10.41 18.66
CA ILE A 360 6.55 10.62 19.05
C ILE A 360 7.14 9.38 19.72
N ILE A 361 6.43 8.81 20.70
CA ILE A 361 6.85 7.60 21.40
C ILE A 361 7.05 6.45 20.41
N HIS A 362 6.11 6.28 19.48
CA HIS A 362 6.20 5.26 18.44
C HIS A 362 7.46 5.40 17.57
N GLN A 363 7.78 6.61 17.10
CA GLN A 363 8.98 6.84 16.29
C GLN A 363 10.26 6.54 17.08
N VAL A 364 10.34 6.97 18.35
CA VAL A 364 11.48 6.69 19.23
C VAL A 364 11.66 5.19 19.43
N ILE A 365 10.58 4.46 19.69
CA ILE A 365 10.62 3.00 19.86
C ILE A 365 11.16 2.32 18.60
N ILE A 366 10.72 2.73 17.41
CA ILE A 366 11.18 2.15 16.14
C ILE A 366 12.69 2.36 15.93
N VAL A 367 13.19 3.57 16.22
CA VAL A 367 14.63 3.89 16.15
C VAL A 367 15.43 3.02 17.11
N ILE A 368 14.97 2.86 18.35
CA ILE A 368 15.60 2.00 19.36
C ILE A 368 15.61 0.54 18.90
N ILE A 369 14.48 0.01 18.41
CA ILE A 369 14.38 -1.37 17.93
C ILE A 369 15.37 -1.60 16.79
N TRP A 370 15.41 -0.71 15.79
CA TRP A 370 16.33 -0.84 14.67
C TRP A 370 17.79 -0.82 15.12
N TYR A 371 18.16 0.12 16.01
CA TYR A 371 19.51 0.20 16.57
C TYR A 371 19.91 -1.09 17.30
N LEU A 372 19.02 -1.65 18.12
CA LEU A 372 19.27 -2.89 18.85
C LEU A 372 19.40 -4.11 17.91
N VAL A 373 18.66 -4.13 16.81
CA VAL A 373 18.67 -5.24 15.85
C VAL A 373 19.86 -5.18 14.90
N GLU A 374 20.21 -4.01 14.38
CA GLU A 374 21.25 -3.85 13.34
C GLU A 374 22.61 -3.41 13.87
N PHE A 375 22.70 -2.51 14.85
CA PHE A 375 24.00 -1.98 15.30
C PHE A 375 24.62 -2.79 16.44
N ARG A 376 23.87 -3.10 17.49
CA ARG A 376 24.42 -3.79 18.67
C ARG A 376 24.99 -5.18 18.36
N LYS A 377 24.44 -5.86 17.35
CA LYS A 377 24.86 -7.21 16.94
C LYS A 377 26.10 -7.25 16.05
N ASN A 378 26.51 -6.12 15.48
CA ASN A 378 27.69 -6.05 14.60
C ASN A 378 28.97 -5.63 15.33
N LYS A 379 28.89 -5.28 16.63
CA LYS A 379 30.04 -4.97 17.50
C LYS A 379 30.55 -6.17 18.31
N LYS A 380 29.85 -7.31 18.24
CA LYS A 380 30.32 -8.61 18.73
C LYS A 380 30.65 -9.46 17.52
#